data_AF-A0A0G1CQN8-F1
#
_entry.id   AF-A0A0G1CQN8-F1
#
_cell.length_a   1.000
_cell.length_b   1.000
_cell.length_c   1.000
_cell.angle_alpha   90.00
_cell.angle_beta   90.00
_cell.angle_gamma   90.00
#
_symmetry.space_group_name_H-M   'P 1'
#
loop_
_entity.id
_entity.type
_entity.pdbx_description
1 polymer ?
#
loop_
_entity_poly.entity_id
_entity_poly.type
_entity_poly.pdbx_seq_one_letter_code
_entity_poly.pdbx_strand_id
1 'polypeptide(L)'
;MKSKHTTLYFFILTLISFLTYYKVLDFAFWRDDWVFYWGAIQNDKTFLTLLFHPGTMIEFYVLSRVLGQHTMLWNVWGIALKIFASFSVYIFIAALTNTKKAGKIAGILFSVIPLGLEAVAWAAAHVALVNVIFVCLSCTYFIRYQKTHTKTHLILFLVFAFLSFVSDPIRTSAVCLMVPIWLVLYKKKKHIAWSRLVALSVCIALLCIAVAVFLSKNMLADYLVVRAVKKHGLDLLFYIRKTIFASQNYFSSIGNILIGPFVPTVNDIRLSSSYQHIVSGIAGGIALVSIPILGYFRKKNKENVTVVLFLLLWVLLFYVPNWIFTLQLTVGFTNRYTVLSGVGLVGLMAYGISLLSTRWVRIIVLSGLVIFFWIQNHYILSVNQEFRSLSLHNQLYARMQREVPKPFKQYLLMITGDHPAVPYSLLYNMQMPLVMSRNIPQRSQFPIFVDTMDRAVSYICGKTTMHSAAWQFIPVPIPPEIKDVFAWNVHSDGTIESVHEEIRSQIQQKIQNEGCEYVIPLKPL
;
A
#
# COMPACT_ATOMS: atom_id res chain seq x y z
N MET A 1 3.21 9.54 33.10
CA MET A 1 4.67 9.53 32.80
C MET A 1 5.11 10.98 32.85
N LYS A 2 6.25 11.31 33.48
CA LYS A 2 6.77 12.69 33.41
C LYS A 2 6.95 13.06 31.94
N SER A 3 6.34 14.18 31.51
CA SER A 3 6.26 14.64 30.11
C SER A 3 7.60 14.51 29.35
N LYS A 4 8.71 14.87 30.01
CA LYS A 4 10.08 14.85 29.47
C LYS A 4 10.52 13.52 28.84
N HIS A 5 10.21 12.37 29.46
CA HIS A 5 10.63 11.07 28.92
C HIS A 5 9.86 10.65 27.68
N THR A 6 8.60 11.09 27.54
CA THR A 6 7.78 10.82 26.36
C THR A 6 8.30 11.64 25.18
N THR A 7 8.60 12.92 25.40
CA THR A 7 9.16 13.81 24.38
C THR A 7 10.49 13.30 23.84
N LEU A 8 11.43 12.92 24.73
CA LEU A 8 12.71 12.34 24.31
C LEU A 8 12.52 11.05 23.50
N TYR A 9 11.59 10.19 23.91
CA TYR A 9 11.33 8.95 23.18
C TYR A 9 10.71 9.21 21.79
N PHE A 10 9.79 10.17 21.68
CA PHE A 10 9.25 10.59 20.38
C PHE A 10 10.35 11.14 19.47
N PHE A 11 11.26 11.97 20.01
CA PHE A 11 12.42 12.46 19.27
C PHE A 11 13.34 11.34 18.77
N ILE A 12 13.58 10.30 19.59
CA ILE A 12 14.35 9.11 19.16
C ILE A 12 13.66 8.42 17.98
N LEU A 13 12.33 8.25 18.02
CA LEU A 13 11.59 7.65 16.92
C LEU A 13 11.69 8.52 15.65
N THR A 14 11.60 9.84 15.79
CA THR A 14 11.79 10.78 14.70
C THR A 14 13.16 10.58 14.05
N LEU A 15 14.23 10.61 14.84
CA LEU A 15 15.59 10.45 14.31
C LEU A 15 15.77 9.11 13.59
N ILE A 16 15.33 8.00 14.19
CA ILE A 16 15.46 6.67 13.58
C ILE A 16 14.67 6.59 12.27
N SER A 17 13.42 7.06 12.24
CA SER A 17 12.61 7.03 11.02
C SER A 17 13.21 7.90 9.91
N PHE A 18 13.66 9.12 10.20
CA PHE A 18 14.33 9.95 9.20
C PHE A 18 15.60 9.29 8.66
N LEU A 19 16.48 8.78 9.53
CA LEU A 19 17.71 8.09 9.12
C LEU A 19 17.44 6.81 8.30
N THR A 20 16.31 6.15 8.54
CA THR A 20 15.93 4.93 7.83
C THR A 20 15.34 5.24 6.46
N TYR A 21 14.51 6.28 6.36
CA TYR A 21 13.67 6.52 5.18
C TYR A 21 14.07 7.75 4.36
N TYR A 22 15.15 8.48 4.69
CA TYR A 22 15.50 9.74 4.00
C TYR A 22 15.60 9.62 2.47
N LYS A 23 15.97 8.45 1.92
CA LYS A 23 16.03 8.25 0.47
C LYS A 23 14.69 8.44 -0.22
N VAL A 24 13.56 8.23 0.48
CA VAL A 24 12.23 8.47 -0.11
C VAL A 24 12.03 9.94 -0.49
N LEU A 25 12.81 10.88 0.07
CA LEU A 25 12.70 12.30 -0.26
C LEU A 25 13.06 12.60 -1.72
N ASP A 26 13.85 11.73 -2.34
CA ASP A 26 14.21 11.81 -3.77
C ASP A 26 13.27 10.97 -4.66
N PHE A 27 12.11 10.54 -4.15
CA PHE A 27 11.15 9.78 -4.96
C PHE A 27 10.13 10.70 -5.63
N ALA A 28 9.86 10.44 -6.91
CA ALA A 28 8.73 10.98 -7.63
C ALA A 28 7.41 10.29 -7.20
N PHE A 29 6.30 10.94 -7.55
CA PHE A 29 5.00 10.30 -7.55
C PHE A 29 5.03 9.05 -8.42
N TRP A 30 4.37 8.00 -7.92
CA TRP A 30 4.46 6.68 -8.47
C TRP A 30 3.09 6.03 -8.59
N ARG A 31 2.89 5.28 -9.69
CA ARG A 31 1.64 4.60 -10.00
C ARG A 31 0.48 5.58 -9.82
N ASP A 32 -0.38 5.31 -8.85
CA ASP A 32 -1.70 5.89 -8.70
C ASP A 32 -1.71 7.33 -8.15
N ASP A 33 -0.57 7.80 -7.65
CA ASP A 33 -0.44 9.12 -7.00
C ASP A 33 -0.96 10.25 -7.89
N TRP A 34 -0.57 10.24 -9.16
CA TRP A 34 -0.96 11.28 -10.11
C TRP A 34 -2.47 11.29 -10.39
N VAL A 35 -3.10 10.12 -10.47
CA VAL A 35 -4.54 10.00 -10.71
C VAL A 35 -5.32 10.49 -9.51
N PHE A 36 -4.88 10.15 -8.29
CA PHE A 36 -5.47 10.66 -7.06
C PHE A 36 -5.30 12.18 -6.92
N TYR A 37 -4.11 12.70 -7.22
CA TYR A 37 -3.85 14.14 -7.22
C TYR A 37 -4.73 14.89 -8.21
N TRP A 38 -4.83 14.38 -9.45
CA TRP A 38 -5.69 14.95 -10.49
C TRP A 38 -7.16 14.92 -10.10
N GLY A 39 -7.66 13.78 -9.61
CA GLY A 39 -9.05 13.67 -9.16
C GLY A 39 -9.37 14.64 -8.01
N ALA A 40 -8.43 14.86 -7.09
CA ALA A 40 -8.60 15.73 -5.93
C ALA A 40 -8.59 17.25 -6.25
N ILE A 41 -7.94 17.67 -7.34
CA ILE A 41 -7.78 19.08 -7.72
C ILE A 41 -8.62 19.48 -8.93
N GLN A 42 -8.81 18.59 -9.90
CA GLN A 42 -9.35 18.95 -11.22
C GLN A 42 -10.66 18.24 -11.59
N ASN A 43 -11.10 17.20 -10.86
CA ASN A 43 -12.28 16.42 -11.23
C ASN A 43 -13.06 15.81 -10.04
N ASP A 44 -14.00 16.59 -9.49
CA ASP A 44 -14.84 16.18 -8.36
C ASP A 44 -15.67 14.91 -8.63
N LYS A 45 -16.07 14.65 -9.89
CA LYS A 45 -16.79 13.41 -10.23
C LYS A 45 -15.88 12.20 -10.07
N THR A 46 -14.63 12.29 -10.54
CA THR A 46 -13.64 11.23 -10.34
C THR A 46 -13.36 11.06 -8.86
N PHE A 47 -13.21 12.16 -8.11
CA PHE A 47 -13.03 12.12 -6.66
C PHE A 47 -14.10 11.24 -5.98
N LEU A 48 -15.38 11.45 -6.29
CA LEU A 48 -16.49 10.67 -5.73
C LEU A 48 -16.43 9.19 -6.12
N THR A 49 -16.05 8.88 -7.37
CA THR A 49 -15.93 7.48 -7.82
C THR A 49 -14.78 6.72 -7.15
N LEU A 50 -13.78 7.44 -6.63
CA LEU A 50 -12.60 6.85 -5.99
C LEU A 50 -12.75 6.70 -4.46
N LEU A 51 -13.92 7.02 -3.89
CA LEU A 51 -14.22 6.88 -2.46
C LEU A 51 -14.28 5.42 -1.97
N PHE A 52 -13.87 4.43 -2.76
CA PHE A 52 -13.61 3.06 -2.28
C PHE A 52 -12.38 2.99 -1.35
N HIS A 53 -11.47 3.95 -1.47
CA HIS A 53 -10.38 4.21 -0.52
C HIS A 53 -10.54 5.62 0.08
N PRO A 54 -11.57 5.80 0.93
CA PRO A 54 -11.98 7.12 1.41
C PRO A 54 -10.85 7.87 2.11
N GLY A 55 -10.03 7.19 2.93
CA GLY A 55 -8.89 7.80 3.60
C GLY A 55 -7.84 8.35 2.63
N THR A 56 -7.46 7.58 1.61
CA THR A 56 -6.54 8.05 0.56
C THR A 56 -7.13 9.26 -0.16
N MET A 57 -8.40 9.22 -0.53
CA MET A 57 -9.04 10.34 -1.22
C MET A 57 -9.12 11.60 -0.36
N ILE A 58 -9.54 11.47 0.89
CA ILE A 58 -9.61 12.60 1.84
C ILE A 58 -8.20 13.18 2.06
N GLU A 59 -7.19 12.33 2.23
CA GLU A 59 -5.80 12.74 2.34
C GLU A 59 -5.36 13.53 1.09
N PHE A 60 -5.61 13.00 -0.11
CA PHE A 60 -5.29 13.71 -1.35
C PHE A 60 -6.05 15.01 -1.52
N TYR A 61 -7.34 15.05 -1.18
CA TYR A 61 -8.15 16.27 -1.25
C TYR A 61 -7.60 17.38 -0.35
N VAL A 62 -7.30 17.06 0.91
CA VAL A 62 -6.81 18.05 1.86
C VAL A 62 -5.36 18.43 1.54
N LEU A 63 -4.47 17.45 1.38
CA LEU A 63 -3.04 17.71 1.26
C LEU A 63 -2.62 18.23 -0.11
N SER A 64 -3.32 17.92 -1.19
CA SER A 64 -2.99 18.50 -2.52
C SER A 64 -3.09 20.01 -2.57
N ARG A 65 -3.96 20.62 -1.75
CA ARG A 65 -4.14 22.07 -1.61
C ARG A 65 -3.04 22.74 -0.78
N VAL A 66 -2.38 21.98 0.10
CA VAL A 66 -1.33 22.48 1.00
C VAL A 66 0.07 22.15 0.47
N LEU A 67 0.28 20.91 0.06
CA LEU A 67 1.58 20.39 -0.39
C LEU A 67 1.79 20.58 -1.90
N GLY A 68 0.74 20.83 -2.67
CA GLY A 68 0.83 20.93 -4.12
C GLY A 68 1.42 19.67 -4.78
N GLN A 69 2.11 19.85 -5.90
CA GLN A 69 2.79 18.77 -6.63
C GLN A 69 4.20 18.46 -6.09
N HIS A 70 4.58 19.02 -4.93
CA HIS A 70 5.93 18.84 -4.36
C HIS A 70 6.07 17.44 -3.75
N THR A 71 6.47 16.45 -4.55
CA THR A 71 6.58 15.04 -4.13
C THR A 71 7.44 14.85 -2.89
N MET A 72 8.52 15.63 -2.73
CA MET A 72 9.36 15.64 -1.52
C MET A 72 8.52 15.89 -0.25
N LEU A 73 7.57 16.85 -0.27
CA LEU A 73 6.73 17.15 0.88
C LEU A 73 5.75 16.01 1.19
N TRP A 74 5.23 15.33 0.16
CA TRP A 74 4.44 14.12 0.34
C TRP A 74 5.26 13.01 1.01
N ASN A 75 6.51 12.83 0.59
CA ASN A 75 7.41 11.84 1.21
C ASN A 75 7.78 12.21 2.65
N VAL A 76 7.96 13.51 2.97
CA VAL A 76 8.11 13.99 4.36
C VAL A 76 6.87 13.63 5.19
N TRP A 77 5.68 13.80 4.63
CA TRP A 77 4.43 13.42 5.28
C TRP A 77 4.34 11.90 5.53
N GLY A 78 4.77 11.07 4.58
CA GLY A 78 4.89 9.61 4.77
C GLY A 78 5.80 9.23 5.93
N ILE A 79 6.97 9.89 6.06
CA ILE A 79 7.88 9.71 7.21
C ILE A 79 7.22 10.17 8.51
N ALA A 80 6.52 11.30 8.50
CA ALA A 80 5.79 11.80 9.67
C ALA A 80 4.74 10.79 10.15
N LEU A 81 3.94 10.23 9.24
CA LEU A 81 2.98 9.17 9.53
C LEU A 81 3.65 7.93 10.12
N LYS A 82 4.84 7.54 9.64
CA LYS A 82 5.60 6.42 10.18
C LYS A 82 6.04 6.66 11.62
N ILE A 83 6.42 7.89 11.97
CA ILE A 83 6.79 8.28 13.35
C ILE A 83 5.55 8.16 14.26
N PHE A 84 4.42 8.74 13.85
CA PHE A 84 3.17 8.66 14.62
C PHE A 84 2.64 7.23 14.76
N ALA A 85 2.76 6.41 13.71
CA ALA A 85 2.41 4.99 13.74
C ALA A 85 3.31 4.22 14.71
N SER A 86 4.63 4.45 14.67
CA SER A 86 5.59 3.84 15.61
C SER A 86 5.30 4.20 17.06
N PHE A 87 4.92 5.45 17.31
CA PHE A 87 4.54 5.91 18.65
C PHE A 87 3.21 5.27 19.12
N SER A 88 2.23 5.14 18.21
CA SER A 88 0.96 4.44 18.50
C SER A 88 1.18 2.95 18.78
N VAL A 89 2.08 2.27 18.04
CA VAL A 89 2.50 0.90 18.31
C VAL A 89 3.17 0.78 19.68
N TYR A 90 4.03 1.73 20.07
CA TYR A 90 4.59 1.79 21.42
C TYR A 90 3.49 1.80 22.49
N ILE A 91 2.51 2.69 22.36
CA ILE A 91 1.41 2.84 23.32
C ILE A 91 0.59 1.55 23.41
N PHE A 92 0.27 0.96 22.25
CA PHE A 92 -0.54 -0.25 22.14
C PHE A 92 0.16 -1.45 22.77
N ILE A 93 1.40 -1.75 22.39
CA ILE A 93 2.13 -2.90 22.92
C ILE A 93 2.41 -2.72 24.42
N ALA A 94 2.64 -1.50 24.91
CA ALA A 94 2.75 -1.24 26.35
C ALA A 94 1.44 -1.51 27.10
N ALA A 95 0.28 -1.17 26.50
CA ALA A 95 -1.03 -1.43 27.09
C ALA A 95 -1.39 -2.92 27.09
N LEU A 96 -1.07 -3.62 25.99
CA LEU A 96 -1.31 -5.05 25.78
C LEU A 96 -0.48 -5.92 26.74
N THR A 97 0.81 -5.64 26.83
CA THR A 97 1.77 -6.45 27.61
C THR A 97 1.86 -6.04 29.08
N ASN A 98 1.25 -4.92 29.47
CA ASN A 98 1.51 -4.24 30.75
C ASN A 98 2.97 -3.83 30.98
N THR A 99 3.84 -3.84 29.95
CA THR A 99 5.25 -3.47 30.09
C THR A 99 5.61 -2.29 29.18
N LYS A 100 6.02 -1.17 29.78
CA LYS A 100 6.55 -0.02 29.02
C LYS A 100 7.77 -0.39 28.19
N LYS A 101 8.54 -1.38 28.67
CA LYS A 101 9.74 -1.90 28.03
C LYS A 101 9.42 -2.57 26.69
N ALA A 102 8.47 -3.51 26.63
CA ALA A 102 8.06 -4.11 25.36
C ALA A 102 7.51 -3.06 24.40
N GLY A 103 6.71 -2.11 24.90
CA GLY A 103 6.25 -0.99 24.07
C GLY A 103 7.41 -0.21 23.46
N LYS A 104 8.41 0.20 24.26
CA LYS A 104 9.53 1.01 23.75
C LYS A 104 10.34 0.26 22.68
N ILE A 105 10.54 -1.04 22.89
CA ILE A 105 11.18 -1.89 21.90
C ILE A 105 10.33 -1.95 20.62
N ALA A 106 9.00 -2.11 20.76
CA ALA A 106 8.09 -2.18 19.62
C ALA A 106 8.06 -0.89 18.79
N GLY A 107 8.03 0.29 19.42
CA GLY A 107 8.07 1.54 18.67
C GLY A 107 9.40 1.74 17.93
N ILE A 108 10.53 1.42 18.56
CA ILE A 108 11.85 1.45 17.90
C ILE A 108 11.89 0.48 16.71
N LEU A 109 11.49 -0.78 16.90
CA LEU A 109 11.47 -1.77 15.82
C LEU A 109 10.51 -1.36 14.69
N PHE A 110 9.30 -0.88 15.00
CA PHE A 110 8.34 -0.45 13.98
C PHE A 110 8.84 0.78 13.20
N SER A 111 9.66 1.62 13.82
CA SER A 111 10.24 2.83 13.18
C SER A 111 11.33 2.54 12.16
N VAL A 112 11.88 1.32 12.15
CA VAL A 112 12.97 0.90 11.25
C VAL A 112 12.66 -0.33 10.42
N ILE A 113 11.70 -1.19 10.81
CA ILE A 113 11.41 -2.42 10.06
C ILE A 113 10.94 -2.11 8.62
N PRO A 114 11.46 -2.80 7.58
CA PRO A 114 11.09 -2.57 6.18
C PRO A 114 9.68 -3.09 5.82
N LEU A 115 8.97 -3.65 6.80
CA LEU A 115 7.63 -4.17 6.61
C LEU A 115 6.67 -3.03 6.27
N GLY A 116 6.01 -3.17 5.11
CA GLY A 116 5.08 -2.18 4.60
C GLY A 116 5.75 -0.87 4.18
N LEU A 117 7.02 -0.93 3.76
CA LEU A 117 7.81 0.20 3.25
C LEU A 117 7.04 1.08 2.25
N GLU A 118 6.23 0.49 1.37
CA GLU A 118 5.41 1.23 0.41
C GLU A 118 4.53 2.28 1.11
N ALA A 119 4.01 2.00 2.30
CA ALA A 119 3.15 2.96 3.01
C ALA A 119 3.90 4.22 3.49
N VAL A 120 5.24 4.22 3.48
CA VAL A 120 6.07 5.41 3.73
C VAL A 120 6.49 6.06 2.41
N ALA A 121 6.82 5.23 1.42
CA ALA A 121 7.45 5.67 0.18
C ALA A 121 6.47 5.97 -0.94
N TRP A 122 5.16 5.76 -0.78
CA TRP A 122 4.15 5.91 -1.82
C TRP A 122 2.92 6.65 -1.26
N ALA A 123 2.63 7.83 -1.82
CA ALA A 123 1.62 8.73 -1.28
C ALA A 123 0.22 8.10 -1.21
N ALA A 124 -0.22 7.39 -2.25
CA ALA A 124 -1.50 6.67 -2.23
C ALA A 124 -1.58 5.57 -1.16
N ALA A 125 -0.44 5.09 -0.67
CA ALA A 125 -0.34 4.03 0.32
C ALA A 125 -0.28 4.54 1.77
N HIS A 126 -0.09 5.83 2.00
CA HIS A 126 0.01 6.46 3.32
C HIS A 126 -1.14 6.11 4.27
N VAL A 127 -2.36 5.94 3.72
CA VAL A 127 -3.55 5.52 4.46
C VAL A 127 -3.31 4.26 5.31
N ALA A 128 -2.40 3.37 4.92
CA ALA A 128 -2.07 2.19 5.71
C ALA A 128 -1.40 2.54 7.05
N LEU A 129 -0.59 3.60 7.12
CA LEU A 129 -0.01 4.11 8.38
C LEU A 129 -1.05 4.84 9.21
N VAL A 130 -1.96 5.60 8.58
CA VAL A 130 -3.13 6.20 9.25
C VAL A 130 -3.97 5.12 9.93
N ASN A 131 -4.22 4.00 9.23
CA ASN A 131 -4.90 2.85 9.79
C ASN A 131 -4.15 2.28 11.01
N VAL A 132 -2.82 2.12 10.95
CA VAL A 132 -2.04 1.65 12.11
C VAL A 132 -2.23 2.56 13.33
N ILE A 133 -2.18 3.89 13.12
CA ILE A 133 -2.38 4.87 14.19
C ILE A 133 -3.74 4.66 14.85
N PHE A 134 -4.82 4.69 14.06
CA PHE A 134 -6.17 4.59 14.59
C PHE A 134 -6.49 3.22 15.18
N VAL A 135 -6.08 2.13 14.53
CA VAL A 135 -6.26 0.76 15.03
C VAL A 135 -5.52 0.56 16.36
N CYS A 136 -4.25 0.96 16.46
CA CYS A 136 -3.46 0.81 17.69
C CYS A 136 -4.03 1.65 18.83
N LEU A 137 -4.45 2.89 18.57
CA LEU A 137 -5.08 3.75 19.57
C LEU A 137 -6.44 3.19 20.00
N SER A 138 -7.26 2.73 19.07
CA SER A 138 -8.54 2.06 19.35
C SER A 138 -8.33 0.88 20.30
N CYS A 139 -7.47 -0.09 19.93
CA CYS A 139 -7.18 -1.24 20.78
C CYS A 139 -6.57 -0.84 22.15
N THR A 140 -5.72 0.18 22.20
CA THR A 140 -5.18 0.72 23.46
C THR A 140 -6.30 1.16 24.40
N TYR A 141 -7.21 1.98 23.89
CA TYR A 141 -8.30 2.53 24.71
C TYR A 141 -9.31 1.46 25.12
N PHE A 142 -9.53 0.46 24.26
CA PHE A 142 -10.30 -0.73 24.65
C PHE A 142 -9.66 -1.48 25.81
N ILE A 143 -8.35 -1.76 25.74
CA ILE A 143 -7.62 -2.44 26.82
C ILE A 143 -7.64 -1.61 28.12
N ARG A 144 -7.52 -0.27 28.03
CA ARG A 144 -7.62 0.63 29.20
C ARG A 144 -9.03 0.67 29.78
N TYR A 145 -10.06 0.68 28.92
CA TYR A 145 -11.45 0.59 29.35
C TYR A 145 -11.71 -0.71 30.11
N GLN A 146 -11.18 -1.85 29.65
CA GLN A 146 -11.30 -3.14 30.37
C GLN A 146 -10.67 -3.12 31.77
N LYS A 147 -9.69 -2.24 32.03
CA LYS A 147 -9.03 -2.10 33.33
C LYS A 147 -9.70 -1.08 34.26
N THR A 148 -10.26 -0.01 33.68
CA THR A 148 -10.69 1.19 34.43
C THR A 148 -12.20 1.41 34.40
N HIS A 149 -12.91 0.81 33.44
CA HIS A 149 -14.34 0.99 33.18
C HIS A 149 -14.81 2.45 32.99
N THR A 150 -13.90 3.38 32.70
CA THR A 150 -14.24 4.78 32.47
C THR A 150 -14.87 4.99 31.09
N LYS A 151 -15.98 5.72 31.02
CA LYS A 151 -16.67 6.04 29.76
C LYS A 151 -15.78 6.74 28.72
N THR A 152 -14.86 7.60 29.16
CA THR A 152 -13.92 8.29 28.27
C THR A 152 -13.08 7.33 27.42
N HIS A 153 -12.54 6.27 28.04
CA HIS A 153 -11.78 5.25 27.30
C HIS A 153 -12.66 4.48 26.31
N LEU A 154 -13.93 4.23 26.64
CA LEU A 154 -14.86 3.62 25.70
C LEU A 154 -15.15 4.54 24.51
N ILE A 155 -15.44 5.82 24.76
CA ILE A 155 -15.69 6.81 23.70
C ILE A 155 -14.47 6.93 22.78
N LEU A 156 -13.26 7.04 23.34
CA LEU A 156 -12.04 7.12 22.54
C LEU A 156 -11.81 5.84 21.71
N PHE A 157 -12.08 4.66 22.26
CA PHE A 157 -12.07 3.41 21.48
C PHE A 157 -13.01 3.49 20.27
N LEU A 158 -14.26 3.92 20.48
CA LEU A 158 -15.26 4.04 19.43
C LEU A 158 -14.87 5.07 18.37
N VAL A 159 -14.38 6.24 18.78
CA VAL A 159 -13.92 7.29 17.88
C VAL A 159 -12.78 6.79 17.00
N PHE A 160 -11.74 6.18 17.59
CA PHE A 160 -10.62 5.67 16.79
C PHE A 160 -10.98 4.46 15.94
N ALA A 161 -11.89 3.59 16.40
CA ALA A 161 -12.42 2.50 15.58
C ALA A 161 -13.15 3.06 14.36
N PHE A 162 -14.04 4.03 14.57
CA PHE A 162 -14.76 4.72 13.50
C PHE A 162 -13.80 5.41 12.52
N LEU A 163 -12.81 6.16 13.02
CA LEU A 163 -11.82 6.82 12.16
C LEU A 163 -10.99 5.82 11.34
N SER A 164 -10.59 4.69 11.93
CA SER A 164 -9.90 3.61 11.20
C SER A 164 -10.77 3.02 10.09
N PHE A 165 -12.06 2.89 10.37
CA PHE A 165 -13.02 2.35 9.43
C PHE A 165 -13.30 3.32 8.29
N VAL A 166 -13.45 4.61 8.60
CA VAL A 166 -13.62 5.67 7.59
C VAL A 166 -12.36 5.86 6.75
N SER A 167 -11.16 5.57 7.25
CA SER A 167 -9.94 5.68 6.43
C SER A 167 -9.81 4.52 5.44
N ASP A 168 -10.04 3.28 5.87
CA ASP A 168 -10.01 2.11 4.98
C ASP A 168 -10.91 1.00 5.53
N PRO A 169 -12.19 0.94 5.10
CA PRO A 169 -13.18 0.04 5.67
C PRO A 169 -12.78 -1.44 5.57
N ILE A 170 -12.19 -1.80 4.43
CA ILE A 170 -11.82 -3.19 4.13
C ILE A 170 -10.66 -3.60 5.02
N ARG A 171 -9.55 -2.85 4.98
CA ARG A 171 -8.32 -3.26 5.69
C ARG A 171 -8.46 -3.22 7.21
N THR A 172 -9.31 -2.34 7.74
CA THR A 172 -9.49 -2.19 9.20
C THR A 172 -10.62 -3.05 9.77
N SER A 173 -11.44 -3.69 8.92
CA SER A 173 -12.53 -4.58 9.35
C SER A 173 -12.09 -5.70 10.31
N ALA A 174 -10.81 -6.13 10.24
CA ALA A 174 -10.24 -7.11 11.16
C ALA A 174 -10.28 -6.67 12.64
N VAL A 175 -10.31 -5.36 12.93
CA VAL A 175 -10.51 -4.84 14.31
C VAL A 175 -11.78 -5.42 14.94
N CYS A 176 -12.84 -5.60 14.15
CA CYS A 176 -14.10 -6.15 14.61
C CYS A 176 -13.98 -7.59 15.13
N LEU A 177 -13.00 -8.35 14.63
CA LEU A 177 -12.70 -9.71 15.09
C LEU A 177 -11.73 -9.72 16.27
N MET A 178 -10.80 -8.74 16.34
CA MET A 178 -9.80 -8.70 17.40
C MET A 178 -10.39 -8.41 18.78
N VAL A 179 -11.44 -7.60 18.86
CA VAL A 179 -12.15 -7.29 20.11
C VAL A 179 -12.75 -8.54 20.77
N PRO A 180 -13.61 -9.33 20.10
CA PRO A 180 -14.15 -10.56 20.69
C PRO A 180 -13.05 -11.60 20.98
N ILE A 181 -12.04 -11.72 20.12
CA ILE A 181 -10.88 -12.59 20.38
C ILE A 181 -10.17 -12.19 21.68
N TRP A 182 -9.88 -10.91 21.87
CA TRP A 182 -9.28 -10.41 23.11
C TRP A 182 -10.15 -10.75 24.32
N LEU A 183 -11.47 -10.60 24.23
CA LEU A 183 -12.40 -10.91 25.32
C LEU A 183 -12.45 -12.41 25.68
N VAL A 184 -12.27 -13.30 24.70
CA VAL A 184 -12.16 -14.76 24.90
C VAL A 184 -10.79 -15.13 25.50
N LEU A 185 -9.74 -14.45 25.06
CA LEU A 185 -8.37 -14.68 25.54
C LEU A 185 -8.13 -14.05 26.94
N TYR A 186 -8.80 -12.95 27.27
CA TYR A 186 -8.63 -12.21 28.52
C TYR A 186 -9.82 -12.45 29.47
N LYS A 187 -9.87 -13.62 30.11
CA LYS A 187 -10.91 -13.97 31.11
C LYS A 187 -10.57 -13.38 32.49
N LYS A 188 -11.06 -12.18 32.83
CA LYS A 188 -11.01 -11.62 34.20
C LYS A 188 -12.38 -11.08 34.70
N LYS A 189 -13.03 -11.76 35.65
CA LYS A 189 -14.24 -11.37 36.43
C LYS A 189 -15.57 -11.06 35.70
N LYS A 190 -16.69 -11.16 36.45
CA LYS A 190 -18.11 -11.19 36.00
C LYS A 190 -18.67 -9.88 35.41
N HIS A 191 -18.10 -8.70 35.69
CA HIS A 191 -18.60 -7.39 35.20
C HIS A 191 -18.38 -7.14 33.70
N ILE A 192 -17.78 -8.09 32.98
CA ILE A 192 -17.45 -7.96 31.57
C ILE A 192 -18.69 -8.06 30.63
N ALA A 193 -19.82 -8.61 31.07
CA ALA A 193 -20.96 -8.95 30.20
C ALA A 193 -21.51 -7.77 29.38
N TRP A 194 -21.72 -6.60 30.00
CA TRP A 194 -22.26 -5.43 29.30
C TRP A 194 -21.25 -4.79 28.34
N SER A 195 -19.99 -4.70 28.75
CA SER A 195 -18.90 -4.23 27.87
C SER A 195 -18.68 -5.13 26.65
N ARG A 196 -18.91 -6.44 26.80
CA ARG A 196 -18.88 -7.40 25.69
C ARG A 196 -20.01 -7.14 24.72
N LEU A 197 -21.24 -6.98 25.21
CA LEU A 197 -22.42 -6.71 24.39
C LEU A 197 -22.24 -5.43 23.58
N VAL A 198 -21.89 -4.31 24.21
CA VAL A 198 -21.72 -3.03 23.51
C VAL A 198 -20.58 -3.09 22.49
N ALA A 199 -19.42 -3.62 22.87
CA ALA A 199 -18.30 -3.73 21.95
C ALA A 199 -18.62 -4.67 20.78
N LEU A 200 -19.28 -5.80 21.04
CA LEU A 200 -19.70 -6.76 20.01
C LEU A 200 -20.76 -6.15 19.08
N SER A 201 -21.76 -5.45 19.60
CA SER A 201 -22.78 -4.77 18.80
C SER A 201 -22.18 -3.70 17.89
N VAL A 202 -21.19 -2.94 18.38
CA VAL A 202 -20.47 -1.98 17.55
C VAL A 202 -19.61 -2.67 16.50
N CYS A 203 -18.87 -3.72 16.87
CA CYS A 203 -18.09 -4.49 15.91
C CYS A 203 -18.98 -5.10 14.82
N ILE A 204 -20.15 -5.62 15.18
CA ILE A 204 -21.16 -6.12 14.23
C ILE A 204 -21.67 -4.98 13.35
N ALA A 205 -22.02 -3.83 13.92
CA ALA A 205 -22.51 -2.69 13.14
C ALA A 205 -21.45 -2.20 12.13
N LEU A 206 -20.20 -2.04 12.56
CA LEU A 206 -19.08 -1.67 11.68
C LEU A 206 -18.82 -2.74 10.62
N LEU A 207 -18.89 -4.02 10.98
CA LEU A 207 -18.77 -5.12 10.02
C LEU A 207 -19.91 -5.09 9.00
N CYS A 208 -21.15 -4.89 9.43
CA CYS A 208 -22.31 -4.76 8.56
C CYS A 208 -22.17 -3.57 7.61
N ILE A 209 -21.64 -2.43 8.08
CA ILE A 209 -21.34 -1.29 7.21
C ILE A 209 -20.24 -1.66 6.22
N ALA A 210 -19.19 -2.37 6.64
CA ALA A 210 -18.10 -2.80 5.74
C ALA A 210 -18.63 -3.72 4.67
N VAL A 211 -19.45 -4.69 5.08
CA VAL A 211 -20.13 -5.61 4.18
C VAL A 211 -21.09 -4.84 3.27
N ALA A 212 -21.86 -3.86 3.76
CA ALA A 212 -22.76 -3.08 2.92
C ALA A 212 -22.02 -2.23 1.88
N VAL A 213 -20.91 -1.58 2.27
CA VAL A 213 -20.03 -0.84 1.35
C VAL A 213 -19.40 -1.81 0.34
N PHE A 214 -18.97 -2.99 0.80
CA PHE A 214 -18.41 -4.05 -0.03
C PHE A 214 -19.43 -4.64 -1.02
N LEU A 215 -20.68 -4.80 -0.59
CA LEU A 215 -21.80 -5.31 -1.39
C LEU A 215 -22.40 -4.24 -2.30
N SER A 216 -21.87 -3.02 -2.32
CA SER A 216 -22.28 -2.02 -3.31
C SER A 216 -22.03 -2.59 -4.72
N LYS A 217 -23.04 -2.44 -5.60
CA LYS A 217 -23.17 -3.15 -6.90
C LYS A 217 -21.91 -3.08 -7.77
N ASN A 218 -21.14 -2.00 -7.70
CA ASN A 218 -19.96 -1.79 -8.53
C ASN A 218 -18.80 -2.72 -8.14
N MET A 219 -18.65 -3.09 -6.87
CA MET A 219 -17.57 -4.00 -6.46
C MET A 219 -17.92 -5.46 -6.75
N LEU A 220 -19.15 -5.89 -6.49
CA LEU A 220 -19.63 -7.26 -6.75
C LEU A 220 -19.51 -7.66 -8.23
N ALA A 221 -19.81 -6.74 -9.16
CA ALA A 221 -19.74 -7.01 -10.59
C ALA A 221 -18.32 -7.35 -11.07
N ASP A 222 -17.30 -6.78 -10.44
CA ASP A 222 -15.89 -7.00 -10.78
C ASP A 222 -15.26 -8.20 -10.07
N TYR A 223 -15.87 -8.77 -9.03
CA TYR A 223 -15.22 -9.86 -8.31
C TYR A 223 -15.08 -11.14 -9.13
N LEU A 224 -13.91 -11.75 -8.95
CA LEU A 224 -13.53 -13.03 -9.52
C LEU A 224 -14.55 -14.13 -9.24
N VAL A 225 -15.23 -14.10 -8.09
CA VAL A 225 -16.25 -15.10 -7.73
C VAL A 225 -17.49 -14.97 -8.60
N VAL A 226 -18.02 -13.76 -8.80
CA VAL A 226 -19.20 -13.55 -9.65
C VAL A 226 -18.87 -13.85 -11.11
N ARG A 227 -17.71 -13.42 -11.59
CA ARG A 227 -17.21 -13.78 -12.93
C ARG A 227 -16.97 -15.29 -13.08
N ALA A 228 -16.43 -15.94 -12.05
CA ALA A 228 -16.20 -17.39 -12.06
C ALA A 228 -17.51 -18.17 -12.05
N VAL A 229 -18.49 -17.79 -11.22
CA VAL A 229 -19.82 -18.43 -11.20
C VAL A 229 -20.50 -18.26 -12.55
N LYS A 230 -20.44 -17.07 -13.15
CA LYS A 230 -20.99 -16.85 -14.50
C LYS A 230 -20.29 -17.68 -15.58
N LYS A 231 -18.96 -17.85 -15.49
CA LYS A 231 -18.16 -18.53 -16.51
C LYS A 231 -18.10 -20.06 -16.35
N HIS A 232 -18.10 -20.56 -15.12
CA HIS A 232 -17.84 -21.95 -14.77
C HIS A 232 -19.00 -22.61 -14.00
N GLY A 233 -20.10 -21.90 -13.77
CA GLY A 233 -21.24 -22.42 -13.01
C GLY A 233 -20.88 -22.77 -11.57
N LEU A 234 -21.48 -23.84 -11.04
CA LEU A 234 -21.22 -24.41 -9.72
C LEU A 234 -20.22 -25.58 -9.76
N ASP A 235 -19.19 -25.52 -10.62
CA ASP A 235 -18.13 -26.53 -10.67
C ASP A 235 -17.33 -26.57 -9.35
N LEU A 236 -17.69 -27.50 -8.48
CA LEU A 236 -17.09 -27.66 -7.15
C LEU A 236 -15.57 -27.88 -7.22
N LEU A 237 -15.08 -28.65 -8.20
CA LEU A 237 -13.64 -28.92 -8.34
C LEU A 237 -12.88 -27.65 -8.71
N PHE A 238 -13.44 -26.81 -9.57
CA PHE A 238 -12.89 -25.49 -9.88
C PHE A 238 -12.77 -24.62 -8.61
N TYR A 239 -13.83 -24.55 -7.79
CA TYR A 239 -13.80 -23.77 -6.54
C TYR A 239 -12.81 -24.33 -5.52
N ILE A 240 -12.71 -25.66 -5.38
CA ILE A 240 -11.72 -26.30 -4.51
C ILE A 240 -10.29 -25.93 -4.97
N ARG A 241 -9.98 -26.10 -6.26
CA ARG A 241 -8.65 -25.75 -6.81
C ARG A 241 -8.32 -24.27 -6.60
N LYS A 242 -9.27 -23.37 -6.87
CA LYS A 242 -9.10 -21.93 -6.63
C LYS A 242 -8.93 -21.59 -5.15
N THR A 243 -9.63 -22.30 -4.26
CA THR A 243 -9.52 -22.10 -2.81
C THR A 243 -8.16 -22.58 -2.29
N ILE A 244 -7.66 -23.72 -2.78
CA ILE A 244 -6.32 -24.21 -2.46
C ILE A 244 -5.27 -23.19 -2.91
N PHE A 245 -5.34 -22.74 -4.17
CA PHE A 245 -4.42 -21.74 -4.71
C PHE A 245 -4.48 -20.42 -3.94
N ALA A 246 -5.68 -19.93 -3.62
CA ALA A 246 -5.86 -18.72 -2.82
C ALA A 246 -5.26 -18.89 -1.42
N SER A 247 -5.48 -20.04 -0.77
CA SER A 247 -4.93 -20.34 0.56
C SER A 247 -3.40 -20.38 0.53
N GLN A 248 -2.80 -20.93 -0.53
CA GLN A 248 -1.34 -20.90 -0.73
C GLN A 248 -0.81 -19.47 -0.82
N ASN A 249 -1.48 -18.58 -1.56
CA ASN A 249 -1.10 -17.16 -1.63
C ASN A 249 -1.22 -16.45 -0.28
N TYR A 250 -2.26 -16.77 0.49
CA TYR A 250 -2.43 -16.26 1.85
C TYR A 250 -1.25 -16.68 2.74
N PHE A 251 -0.95 -17.97 2.83
CA PHE A 251 0.14 -18.47 3.68
C PHE A 251 1.51 -18.01 3.20
N SER A 252 1.73 -17.91 1.89
CA SER A 252 2.96 -17.32 1.32
C SER A 252 3.10 -15.87 1.75
N SER A 253 2.02 -15.08 1.72
CA SER A 253 2.04 -13.69 2.17
C SER A 253 2.29 -13.57 3.68
N ILE A 254 1.69 -14.45 4.50
CA ILE A 254 1.99 -14.53 5.94
C ILE A 254 3.45 -14.89 6.18
N GLY A 255 4.00 -15.85 5.43
CA GLY A 255 5.40 -16.19 5.52
C GLY A 255 6.32 -15.05 5.11
N ASN A 256 5.97 -14.32 4.05
CA ASN A 256 6.68 -13.12 3.65
C ASN A 256 6.66 -12.08 4.76
N ILE A 257 5.53 -11.87 5.44
CA ILE A 257 5.45 -11.00 6.62
C ILE A 257 6.42 -11.46 7.72
N LEU A 258 6.45 -12.76 8.04
CA LEU A 258 7.22 -13.30 9.16
C LEU A 258 8.72 -13.39 8.92
N ILE A 259 9.14 -13.79 7.71
CA ILE A 259 10.54 -14.06 7.36
C ILE A 259 11.13 -12.97 6.47
N GLY A 260 10.32 -12.36 5.61
CA GLY A 260 10.76 -11.39 4.60
C GLY A 260 11.61 -10.25 5.16
N PRO A 261 11.25 -9.61 6.30
CA PRO A 261 12.10 -8.57 6.89
C PRO A 261 13.53 -9.03 7.23
N PHE A 262 13.77 -10.34 7.36
CA PHE A 262 15.05 -10.96 7.68
C PHE A 262 15.80 -11.50 6.45
N VAL A 263 15.20 -11.45 5.27
CA VAL A 263 15.80 -11.93 4.03
C VAL A 263 16.01 -10.73 3.11
N PRO A 264 17.25 -10.43 2.69
CA PRO A 264 17.54 -9.31 1.79
C PRO A 264 17.02 -9.59 0.38
N THR A 265 15.72 -9.39 0.16
CA THR A 265 15.11 -9.55 -1.16
C THR A 265 14.30 -8.32 -1.53
N VAL A 266 14.50 -7.86 -2.77
CA VAL A 266 13.65 -6.84 -3.39
C VAL A 266 12.42 -7.56 -3.92
N ASN A 267 11.43 -7.74 -3.05
CA ASN A 267 10.17 -8.33 -3.46
C ASN A 267 9.31 -7.23 -4.12
N ASP A 268 9.60 -6.88 -5.37
CA ASP A 268 8.55 -6.32 -6.21
C ASP A 268 7.59 -7.46 -6.59
N ILE A 269 6.32 -7.13 -6.77
CA ILE A 269 5.15 -8.02 -6.87
C ILE A 269 5.31 -9.13 -7.95
N ARG A 270 6.30 -9.01 -8.84
CA ARG A 270 6.54 -9.90 -9.98
C ARG A 270 7.81 -10.75 -9.89
N LEU A 271 8.67 -10.55 -8.88
CA LEU A 271 10.01 -11.16 -8.82
C LEU A 271 10.20 -12.13 -7.64
N SER A 272 9.14 -12.48 -6.89
CA SER A 272 9.26 -13.56 -5.91
C SER A 272 9.44 -14.88 -6.67
N SER A 273 10.67 -15.38 -6.69
CA SER A 273 10.98 -16.69 -7.25
C SER A 273 10.12 -17.77 -6.59
N SER A 274 9.76 -18.83 -7.32
CA SER A 274 8.99 -19.97 -6.78
C SER A 274 9.54 -20.51 -5.45
N TYR A 275 10.86 -20.37 -5.24
CA TYR A 275 11.54 -20.71 -3.98
C TYR A 275 11.04 -19.88 -2.78
N GLN A 276 10.87 -18.57 -2.94
CA GLN A 276 10.35 -17.71 -1.88
C GLN A 276 8.92 -18.07 -1.51
N HIS A 277 8.09 -18.48 -2.48
CA HIS A 277 6.72 -18.94 -2.21
C HIS A 277 6.69 -20.20 -1.32
N ILE A 278 7.60 -21.14 -1.53
CA ILE A 278 7.64 -22.39 -0.74
C ILE A 278 8.09 -22.11 0.69
N VAL A 279 9.23 -21.42 0.86
CA VAL A 279 9.78 -21.12 2.21
C VAL A 279 8.80 -20.26 3.01
N SER A 280 8.19 -19.26 2.38
CA SER A 280 7.18 -18.42 3.03
C SER A 280 5.91 -19.22 3.35
N GLY A 281 5.42 -20.06 2.44
CA GLY A 281 4.28 -20.94 2.70
C GLY A 281 4.48 -21.83 3.93
N ILE A 282 5.67 -22.43 4.07
CA ILE A 282 6.04 -23.25 5.25
C ILE A 282 6.00 -22.40 6.52
N ALA A 283 6.59 -21.22 6.52
CA ALA A 283 6.60 -20.32 7.67
C ALA A 283 5.18 -19.89 8.10
N GLY A 284 4.31 -19.57 7.14
CA GLY A 284 2.90 -19.30 7.39
C GLY A 284 2.18 -20.51 8.00
N GLY A 285 2.48 -21.72 7.52
CA GLY A 285 1.96 -22.97 8.08
C GLY A 285 2.43 -23.22 9.53
N ILE A 286 3.71 -22.99 9.83
CA ILE A 286 4.26 -23.11 11.19
C ILE A 286 3.56 -22.14 12.14
N ALA A 287 3.35 -20.90 11.71
CA ALA A 287 2.64 -19.90 12.50
C ALA A 287 1.21 -20.35 12.84
N LEU A 288 0.48 -20.96 11.90
CA LEU A 288 -0.83 -21.54 12.18
C LEU A 288 -0.77 -22.68 13.21
N VAL A 289 0.17 -23.62 13.04
CA VAL A 289 0.30 -24.78 13.94
C VAL A 289 0.71 -24.35 15.35
N SER A 290 1.42 -23.22 15.48
CA SER A 290 1.80 -22.68 16.79
C SER A 290 0.59 -22.21 17.62
N ILE A 291 -0.53 -21.83 17.01
CA ILE A 291 -1.74 -21.33 17.69
C ILE A 291 -2.38 -22.40 18.61
N PRO A 292 -2.73 -23.61 18.14
CA PRO A 292 -3.30 -24.64 19.02
C PRO A 292 -2.29 -25.10 20.07
N ILE A 293 -1.00 -25.17 19.74
CA ILE A 293 0.06 -25.54 20.69
C ILE A 293 0.13 -24.52 21.83
N LEU A 294 0.18 -23.23 21.51
CA LEU A 294 0.15 -22.16 22.51
C LEU A 294 -1.19 -22.16 23.27
N GLY A 295 -2.32 -22.41 22.59
CA GLY A 295 -3.62 -22.59 23.21
C GLY A 295 -3.63 -23.67 24.30
N TYR A 296 -2.95 -24.80 24.04
CA TYR A 296 -2.77 -25.88 25.02
C TYR A 296 -1.93 -25.44 26.22
N PHE A 297 -0.77 -24.80 25.98
CA PHE A 297 0.14 -24.32 27.03
C PHE A 297 -0.41 -23.15 27.86
N ARG A 298 -1.47 -22.48 27.39
CA ARG A 298 -2.16 -21.42 28.13
C ARG A 298 -2.62 -21.85 29.52
N LYS A 299 -2.86 -23.14 29.77
CA LYS A 299 -3.23 -23.65 31.09
C LYS A 299 -2.14 -23.40 32.17
N LYS A 300 -0.85 -23.39 31.80
CA LYS A 300 0.29 -23.29 32.73
C LYS A 300 0.80 -21.85 32.93
N ASN A 301 0.85 -21.01 31.89
CA ASN A 301 1.34 -19.63 31.98
C ASN A 301 0.38 -18.65 31.25
N LYS A 302 -0.71 -18.30 31.93
CA LYS A 302 -1.90 -17.70 31.29
C LYS A 302 -1.64 -16.34 30.62
N GLU A 303 -0.82 -15.48 31.20
CA GLU A 303 -0.66 -14.10 30.70
C GLU A 303 0.29 -14.01 29.49
N ASN A 304 1.50 -14.57 29.60
CA ASN A 304 2.49 -14.53 28.52
C ASN A 304 1.97 -15.23 27.26
N VAL A 305 1.38 -16.41 27.42
CA VAL A 305 0.84 -17.18 26.29
C VAL A 305 -0.34 -16.44 25.64
N THR A 306 -1.17 -15.74 26.43
CA THR A 306 -2.29 -14.95 25.89
C THR A 306 -1.80 -13.82 24.99
N VAL A 307 -0.75 -13.09 25.42
CA VAL A 307 -0.15 -12.01 24.63
C VAL A 307 0.42 -12.53 23.32
N VAL A 308 1.21 -13.61 23.37
CA VAL A 308 1.82 -14.22 22.18
C VAL A 308 0.74 -14.73 21.21
N LEU A 309 -0.25 -15.45 21.71
CA LEU A 309 -1.36 -15.96 20.90
C LEU A 309 -2.15 -14.83 20.23
N PHE A 310 -2.43 -13.75 20.97
CA PHE A 310 -3.13 -12.59 20.43
C PHE A 310 -2.32 -11.91 19.31
N LEU A 311 -1.01 -11.75 19.48
CA LEU A 311 -0.15 -11.13 18.46
C LEU A 311 0.04 -12.03 17.23
N LEU A 312 0.07 -13.35 17.39
CA LEU A 312 0.06 -14.29 16.25
C LEU A 312 -1.25 -14.21 15.47
N LEU A 313 -2.39 -14.21 16.18
CA LEU A 313 -3.70 -14.01 15.55
C LEU A 313 -3.81 -12.64 14.88
N TRP A 314 -3.18 -11.62 15.43
CA TRP A 314 -3.10 -10.30 14.81
C TRP A 314 -2.44 -10.36 13.42
N VAL A 315 -1.27 -11.01 13.31
CA VAL A 315 -0.56 -11.16 12.03
C VAL A 315 -1.47 -11.77 10.97
N LEU A 316 -2.16 -12.86 11.34
CA LEU A 316 -3.06 -13.58 10.44
C LEU A 316 -4.29 -12.74 10.06
N LEU A 317 -5.06 -12.30 11.05
CA LEU A 317 -6.38 -11.73 10.83
C LEU A 317 -6.34 -10.38 10.13
N PHE A 318 -5.33 -9.54 10.39
CA PHE A 318 -5.21 -8.28 9.66
C PHE A 318 -4.79 -8.43 8.19
N TYR A 319 -4.31 -9.60 7.79
CA TYR A 319 -4.01 -9.86 6.38
C TYR A 319 -5.23 -10.40 5.61
N VAL A 320 -6.18 -11.04 6.31
CA VAL A 320 -7.38 -11.65 5.70
C VAL A 320 -8.15 -10.70 4.79
N PRO A 321 -8.46 -9.43 5.16
CA PRO A 321 -9.21 -8.55 4.27
C PRO A 321 -8.49 -8.27 2.94
N ASN A 322 -7.16 -8.10 2.97
CA ASN A 322 -6.37 -7.88 1.75
C ASN A 322 -6.37 -9.14 0.86
N TRP A 323 -6.23 -10.32 1.48
CA TRP A 323 -6.28 -11.59 0.76
C TRP A 323 -7.63 -11.85 0.09
N ILE A 324 -8.74 -11.59 0.79
CA ILE A 324 -10.09 -11.73 0.21
C ILE A 324 -10.26 -10.81 -1.00
N PHE A 325 -9.70 -9.60 -0.94
CA PHE A 325 -9.78 -8.63 -2.03
C PHE A 325 -8.95 -9.05 -3.25
N THR A 326 -7.76 -9.61 -3.05
CA THR A 326 -6.88 -10.08 -4.12
C THR A 326 -6.42 -11.52 -3.90
N LEU A 327 -7.32 -12.48 -4.07
CA LEU A 327 -7.06 -13.92 -3.85
C LEU A 327 -5.85 -14.49 -4.63
N GLN A 328 -5.49 -13.84 -5.73
CA GLN A 328 -4.41 -14.26 -6.62
C GLN A 328 -3.05 -13.65 -6.26
N LEU A 329 -3.03 -12.63 -5.38
CA LEU A 329 -1.84 -11.87 -5.11
C LEU A 329 -1.10 -12.46 -3.91
N THR A 330 0.12 -12.93 -4.14
CA THR A 330 1.11 -13.05 -3.06
C THR A 330 1.80 -11.71 -2.93
N VAL A 331 1.83 -11.15 -1.73
CA VAL A 331 2.46 -9.85 -1.50
C VAL A 331 3.82 -10.02 -0.83
N GLY A 332 4.78 -9.19 -1.26
CA GLY A 332 6.04 -9.01 -0.54
C GLY A 332 5.83 -8.30 0.80
N PHE A 333 6.78 -8.46 1.71
CA PHE A 333 6.72 -7.83 3.04
C PHE A 333 6.82 -6.31 3.00
N THR A 334 7.36 -5.72 1.93
CA THR A 334 7.43 -4.26 1.72
C THR A 334 6.09 -3.67 1.29
N ASN A 335 5.15 -4.50 0.83
CA ASN A 335 3.88 -4.05 0.28
C ASN A 335 2.98 -3.41 1.34
N ARG A 336 2.25 -2.36 0.96
CA ARG A 336 1.36 -1.60 1.86
C ARG A 336 0.29 -2.43 2.57
N TYR A 337 -0.10 -3.58 2.00
CA TYR A 337 -1.10 -4.48 2.61
C TYR A 337 -0.59 -5.22 3.85
N THR A 338 0.72 -5.27 4.06
CA THR A 338 1.31 -6.00 5.18
C THR A 338 1.40 -5.18 6.47
N VAL A 339 1.34 -3.85 6.38
CA VAL A 339 1.68 -2.91 7.47
C VAL A 339 0.92 -3.23 8.78
N LEU A 340 -0.39 -3.44 8.71
CA LEU A 340 -1.23 -3.74 9.89
C LEU A 340 -0.87 -5.09 10.52
N SER A 341 -0.69 -6.14 9.70
CA SER A 341 -0.23 -7.44 10.17
C SER A 341 1.17 -7.36 10.80
N GLY A 342 2.03 -6.52 10.25
CA GLY A 342 3.38 -6.29 10.77
C GLY A 342 3.44 -5.76 12.19
N VAL A 343 2.39 -5.06 12.66
CA VAL A 343 2.28 -4.66 14.08
C VAL A 343 2.31 -5.88 15.00
N GLY A 344 1.67 -6.98 14.60
CA GLY A 344 1.67 -8.23 15.35
C GLY A 344 3.08 -8.84 15.44
N LEU A 345 3.80 -8.90 14.32
CA LEU A 345 5.18 -9.40 14.28
C LEU A 345 6.12 -8.54 15.14
N VAL A 346 6.04 -7.22 14.99
CA VAL A 346 6.85 -6.30 15.80
C VAL A 346 6.51 -6.46 17.29
N GLY A 347 5.23 -6.64 17.63
CA GLY A 347 4.80 -6.95 18.98
C GLY A 347 5.42 -8.25 19.51
N LEU A 348 5.46 -9.32 18.71
CA LEU A 348 6.05 -10.61 19.09
C LEU A 348 7.55 -10.47 19.38
N MET A 349 8.28 -9.84 18.46
CA MET A 349 9.71 -9.58 18.62
C MET A 349 9.97 -8.73 19.85
N ALA A 350 9.25 -7.62 19.98
CA ALA A 350 9.43 -6.69 21.09
C ALA A 350 9.11 -7.32 22.44
N TYR A 351 8.05 -8.13 22.50
CA TYR A 351 7.70 -8.86 23.71
C TYR A 351 8.77 -9.90 24.07
N GLY A 352 9.21 -10.72 23.11
CA GLY A 352 10.29 -11.70 23.31
C GLY A 352 11.59 -11.07 23.80
N ILE A 353 12.06 -10.01 23.14
CA ILE A 353 13.23 -9.23 23.56
C ILE A 353 13.02 -8.64 24.95
N SER A 354 11.78 -8.25 25.28
CA SER A 354 11.46 -7.72 26.60
C SER A 354 11.51 -8.77 27.72
N LEU A 355 11.46 -10.06 27.42
CA LEU A 355 11.58 -11.13 28.40
C LEU A 355 13.04 -11.50 28.72
N LEU A 356 14.00 -11.04 27.90
CA LEU A 356 15.42 -11.23 28.17
C LEU A 356 15.81 -10.60 29.52
N SER A 357 16.33 -11.43 30.43
CA SER A 357 16.71 -11.06 31.80
C SER A 357 17.80 -9.99 31.79
N THR A 358 18.89 -10.24 31.08
CA THR A 358 20.07 -9.38 31.03
C THR A 358 19.84 -8.12 30.19
N ARG A 359 20.08 -6.93 30.77
CA ARG A 359 19.92 -5.64 30.10
C ARG A 359 20.83 -5.51 28.87
N TRP A 360 22.10 -5.93 28.96
CA TRP A 360 23.08 -5.81 27.88
C TRP A 360 22.73 -6.68 26.67
N VAL A 361 22.40 -7.95 26.88
CA VAL A 361 21.93 -8.86 25.82
C VAL A 361 20.77 -8.24 25.05
N ARG A 362 19.83 -7.62 25.76
CA ARG A 362 18.69 -6.95 25.15
C ARG A 362 19.07 -5.73 24.31
N ILE A 363 20.01 -4.92 24.77
CA ILE A 363 20.52 -3.77 24.02
C ILE A 363 21.24 -4.25 22.77
N ILE A 364 22.07 -5.30 22.88
CA ILE A 364 22.79 -5.90 21.74
C ILE A 364 21.80 -6.43 20.71
N VAL A 365 20.82 -7.24 21.11
CA VAL A 365 19.80 -7.79 20.20
C VAL A 365 18.98 -6.69 19.54
N LEU A 366 18.52 -5.70 20.29
CA LEU A 366 17.75 -4.58 19.73
C LEU A 366 18.60 -3.76 18.75
N SER A 367 19.84 -3.41 19.12
CA SER A 367 20.71 -2.60 18.27
C SER A 367 21.09 -3.35 17.00
N GLY A 368 21.40 -4.66 17.12
CA GLY A 368 21.66 -5.53 15.98
C GLY A 368 20.48 -5.58 15.00
N LEU A 369 19.25 -5.73 15.51
CA LEU A 369 18.04 -5.70 14.67
C LEU A 369 17.79 -4.32 14.04
N VAL A 370 18.01 -3.23 14.77
CA VAL A 370 17.87 -1.86 14.23
C VAL A 370 18.86 -1.62 13.11
N ILE A 371 20.14 -1.97 13.31
CA ILE A 371 21.18 -1.85 12.29
C ILE A 371 20.85 -2.72 11.08
N PHE A 372 20.48 -3.98 11.32
CA PHE A 372 20.12 -4.91 10.26
C PHE A 372 18.94 -4.39 9.43
N PHE A 373 17.85 -3.96 10.06
CA PHE A 373 16.71 -3.39 9.34
C PHE A 373 17.05 -2.07 8.66
N TRP A 374 17.89 -1.23 9.25
CA TRP A 374 18.37 -0.01 8.60
C TRP A 374 19.12 -0.32 7.29
N ILE A 375 20.04 -1.30 7.30
CA ILE A 375 20.75 -1.77 6.10
C ILE A 375 19.75 -2.29 5.05
N GLN A 376 18.77 -3.10 5.47
CA GLN A 376 17.74 -3.64 4.58
C GLN A 376 16.92 -2.54 3.89
N ASN A 377 16.46 -1.54 4.65
CA ASN A 377 15.72 -0.41 4.08
C ASN A 377 16.61 0.39 3.12
N HIS A 378 17.86 0.64 3.50
CA HIS A 378 18.79 1.37 2.64
C HIS A 378 18.97 0.65 1.29
N TYR A 379 19.16 -0.66 1.31
CA TYR A 379 19.25 -1.48 0.10
C TYR A 379 17.97 -1.38 -0.74
N ILE A 380 16.79 -1.68 -0.17
CA ILE A 380 15.51 -1.66 -0.90
C ILE A 380 15.20 -0.27 -1.46
N LEU A 381 15.43 0.79 -0.67
CA LEU A 381 15.21 2.16 -1.11
C LEU A 381 16.18 2.61 -2.21
N SER A 382 17.40 2.08 -2.23
CA SER A 382 18.35 2.37 -3.33
C SER A 382 17.85 1.77 -4.64
N VAL A 383 17.39 0.52 -4.60
CA VAL A 383 16.82 -0.15 -5.80
C VAL A 383 15.55 0.58 -6.26
N ASN A 384 14.70 1.01 -5.32
CA ASN A 384 13.53 1.82 -5.67
C ASN A 384 13.89 3.18 -6.26
N GLN A 385 15.01 3.78 -5.85
CA GLN A 385 15.45 5.07 -6.36
C GLN A 385 15.80 5.02 -7.85
N GLU A 386 16.34 3.89 -8.33
CA GLU A 386 16.69 3.70 -9.75
C GLU A 386 15.48 3.94 -10.66
N PHE A 387 14.29 3.44 -10.31
CA PHE A 387 13.09 3.63 -11.13
C PHE A 387 12.15 4.74 -10.65
N ARG A 388 12.40 5.36 -9.49
CA ARG A 388 11.55 6.41 -8.90
C ARG A 388 12.25 7.75 -8.71
N SER A 389 13.46 7.93 -9.25
CA SER A 389 14.25 9.15 -9.14
C SER A 389 13.44 10.41 -9.49
N LEU A 390 13.33 11.33 -8.53
CA LEU A 390 12.67 12.62 -8.71
C LEU A 390 13.37 13.47 -9.77
N SER A 391 14.72 13.44 -9.78
CA SER A 391 15.51 14.15 -10.79
C SER A 391 15.16 13.70 -12.21
N LEU A 392 15.14 12.38 -12.45
CA LEU A 392 14.81 11.81 -13.76
C LEU A 392 13.39 12.21 -14.21
N HIS A 393 12.40 12.07 -13.32
CA HIS A 393 11.01 12.40 -13.64
C HIS A 393 10.86 13.90 -13.95
N ASN A 394 11.50 14.77 -13.16
CA ASN A 394 11.44 16.22 -13.39
C ASN A 394 12.11 16.63 -14.71
N GLN A 395 13.25 16.04 -15.06
CA GLN A 395 13.92 16.29 -16.34
C GLN A 395 13.02 15.91 -17.51
N LEU A 396 12.42 14.72 -17.47
CA LEU A 396 11.51 14.25 -18.49
C LEU A 396 10.26 15.14 -18.61
N TYR A 397 9.65 15.50 -17.48
CA TYR A 397 8.44 16.34 -17.47
C TYR A 397 8.73 17.75 -17.99
N ALA A 398 9.85 18.35 -17.60
CA ALA A 398 10.26 19.65 -18.12
C ALA A 398 10.48 19.60 -19.64
N ARG A 399 11.03 18.50 -20.15
CA ARG A 399 11.24 18.29 -21.58
C ARG A 399 9.92 18.13 -22.34
N MET A 400 9.03 17.27 -21.86
CA MET A 400 7.69 17.12 -22.44
C MET A 400 6.89 18.42 -22.46
N GLN A 401 6.96 19.20 -21.37
CA GLN A 401 6.25 20.48 -21.30
C GLN A 401 6.75 21.49 -22.33
N ARG A 402 8.04 21.45 -22.67
CA ARG A 402 8.68 22.32 -23.66
C ARG A 402 8.39 21.87 -25.08
N GLU A 403 8.47 20.58 -25.35
CA GLU A 403 8.43 20.03 -26.70
C GLU A 403 7.00 19.78 -27.20
N VAL A 404 6.03 19.51 -26.32
CA VAL A 404 4.63 19.27 -26.72
C VAL A 404 3.82 20.59 -26.80
N PRO A 405 3.37 21.00 -28.01
CA PRO A 405 2.65 22.25 -28.21
C PRO A 405 1.28 22.33 -27.51
N LYS A 406 0.69 23.53 -27.48
CA LYS A 406 -0.73 23.74 -27.15
C LYS A 406 -1.51 23.91 -28.47
N PRO A 407 -2.75 23.39 -28.60
CA PRO A 407 -3.57 22.68 -27.61
C PRO A 407 -3.25 21.18 -27.52
N PHE A 408 -3.42 20.60 -26.32
CA PHE A 408 -2.91 19.27 -25.95
C PHE A 408 -3.75 18.07 -26.43
N LYS A 409 -4.92 18.32 -27.02
CA LYS A 409 -5.75 17.27 -27.64
C LYS A 409 -5.05 16.85 -28.94
N GLN A 410 -5.13 15.56 -29.29
CA GLN A 410 -4.68 15.03 -30.58
C GLN A 410 -3.18 14.67 -30.67
N TYR A 411 -2.46 14.46 -29.56
CA TYR A 411 -1.09 13.98 -29.61
C TYR A 411 -0.97 12.54 -29.13
N LEU A 412 -0.06 11.81 -29.78
CA LEU A 412 0.38 10.49 -29.33
C LEU A 412 1.74 10.65 -28.66
N LEU A 413 1.84 10.20 -27.41
CA LEU A 413 3.03 10.28 -26.58
C LEU A 413 3.61 8.88 -26.39
N MET A 414 4.92 8.74 -26.56
CA MET A 414 5.62 7.46 -26.43
C MET A 414 6.91 7.62 -25.62
N ILE A 415 7.25 6.59 -24.85
CA ILE A 415 8.50 6.55 -24.10
C ILE A 415 9.14 5.20 -24.31
N THR A 416 10.41 5.24 -24.68
CA THR A 416 11.24 4.07 -24.96
C THR A 416 12.49 4.11 -24.10
N GLY A 417 13.29 3.04 -24.19
CA GLY A 417 14.61 2.96 -23.57
C GLY A 417 14.77 1.74 -22.68
N ASP A 418 16.01 1.53 -22.27
CA ASP A 418 16.48 0.43 -21.44
C ASP A 418 16.51 0.77 -19.95
N HIS A 419 16.27 2.04 -19.59
CA HIS A 419 16.26 2.46 -18.20
C HIS A 419 15.16 1.78 -17.37
N PRO A 420 15.44 1.26 -16.15
CA PRO A 420 14.44 0.60 -15.30
C PRO A 420 13.20 1.46 -15.00
N ALA A 421 13.34 2.79 -14.93
CA ALA A 421 12.20 3.67 -14.73
C ALA A 421 11.10 3.53 -15.80
N VAL A 422 11.45 3.18 -17.05
CA VAL A 422 10.50 3.08 -18.16
C VAL A 422 9.37 2.09 -17.85
N PRO A 423 9.62 0.78 -17.69
CA PRO A 423 8.56 -0.18 -17.42
C PRO A 423 7.96 -0.09 -16.00
N TYR A 424 8.72 0.40 -15.01
CA TYR A 424 8.29 0.34 -13.60
C TYR A 424 7.59 1.60 -13.09
N SER A 425 7.81 2.76 -13.71
CA SER A 425 7.25 4.04 -13.23
C SER A 425 6.68 4.89 -14.36
N LEU A 426 7.48 5.17 -15.38
CA LEU A 426 7.16 6.14 -16.42
C LEU A 426 5.94 5.70 -17.23
N LEU A 427 5.89 4.45 -17.69
CA LEU A 427 4.77 3.99 -18.53
C LEU A 427 3.41 3.93 -17.80
N TYR A 428 3.35 4.02 -16.47
CA TYR A 428 2.09 3.84 -15.73
C TYR A 428 1.15 5.06 -15.79
N ASN A 429 1.66 6.28 -15.68
CA ASN A 429 0.82 7.49 -15.58
C ASN A 429 1.52 8.74 -16.12
N MET A 430 2.39 8.61 -17.11
CA MET A 430 3.21 9.74 -17.55
C MET A 430 2.48 10.83 -18.31
N GLN A 431 1.29 10.57 -18.85
CA GLN A 431 0.48 11.66 -19.37
C GLN A 431 0.01 12.62 -18.27
N MET A 432 -0.06 12.17 -17.01
CA MET A 432 -0.69 12.92 -15.93
C MET A 432 0.03 14.23 -15.57
N PRO A 433 1.35 14.30 -15.37
CA PRO A 433 2.05 15.58 -15.15
C PRO A 433 1.73 16.61 -16.23
N LEU A 434 1.64 16.18 -17.49
CA LEU A 434 1.34 17.07 -18.61
C LEU A 434 -0.13 17.50 -18.59
N VAL A 435 -1.07 16.56 -18.40
CA VAL A 435 -2.51 16.85 -18.15
C VAL A 435 -2.69 17.88 -17.04
N MET A 436 -1.99 17.69 -15.91
CA MET A 436 -2.04 18.56 -14.75
C MET A 436 -1.52 19.96 -15.07
N SER A 437 -0.36 20.06 -15.72
CA SER A 437 0.25 21.35 -16.12
C SER A 437 -0.60 22.14 -17.12
N ARG A 438 -1.50 21.45 -17.83
CA ARG A 438 -2.40 22.04 -18.83
C ARG A 438 -3.84 22.23 -18.31
N ASN A 439 -4.11 21.96 -17.03
CA ASN A 439 -5.41 22.09 -16.39
C ASN A 439 -6.54 21.39 -17.15
N ILE A 440 -6.36 20.10 -17.45
CA ILE A 440 -7.31 19.32 -18.24
C ILE A 440 -8.23 18.51 -17.31
N PRO A 441 -9.49 18.94 -17.11
CA PRO A 441 -10.39 18.30 -16.15
C PRO A 441 -11.10 17.08 -16.74
N GLN A 442 -11.13 16.93 -18.07
CA GLN A 442 -11.86 15.86 -18.73
C GLN A 442 -10.90 14.80 -19.28
N ARG A 443 -11.16 13.56 -18.86
CA ARG A 443 -10.48 12.35 -19.35
C ARG A 443 -10.43 12.27 -20.88
N SER A 444 -11.52 12.63 -21.57
CA SER A 444 -11.63 12.62 -23.04
C SER A 444 -10.70 13.58 -23.78
N GLN A 445 -10.03 14.47 -23.05
CA GLN A 445 -9.06 15.42 -23.57
C GLN A 445 -7.62 14.99 -23.28
N PHE A 446 -7.41 13.82 -22.66
CA PHE A 446 -6.09 13.30 -22.39
C PHE A 446 -5.42 12.87 -23.70
N PRO A 447 -4.09 13.00 -23.79
CA PRO A 447 -3.33 12.54 -24.94
C PRO A 447 -3.35 11.00 -24.95
N ILE A 448 -3.12 10.45 -26.13
CA ILE A 448 -2.94 9.01 -26.26
C ILE A 448 -1.50 8.70 -25.82
N PHE A 449 -1.35 7.81 -24.85
CA PHE A 449 -0.05 7.35 -24.39
C PHE A 449 0.14 5.89 -24.77
N VAL A 450 1.28 5.56 -25.37
CA VAL A 450 1.61 4.20 -25.81
C VAL A 450 3.00 3.78 -25.33
N ASP A 451 3.12 2.49 -25.04
CA ASP A 451 4.34 1.82 -24.59
C ASP A 451 5.04 1.07 -25.74
N THR A 452 4.39 0.88 -26.88
CA THR A 452 4.95 0.14 -28.02
C THR A 452 4.61 0.77 -29.36
N MET A 453 5.49 0.51 -30.33
CA MET A 453 5.32 0.94 -31.72
C MET A 453 4.05 0.36 -32.35
N ASP A 454 3.77 -0.92 -32.11
CA ASP A 454 2.60 -1.59 -32.71
C ASP A 454 1.28 -1.00 -32.18
N ARG A 455 1.25 -0.60 -30.90
CA ARG A 455 0.11 0.14 -30.36
C ARG A 455 -0.01 1.52 -31.00
N ALA A 456 1.11 2.23 -31.20
CA ALA A 456 1.11 3.52 -31.88
C ALA A 456 0.49 3.42 -33.28
N VAL A 457 0.96 2.46 -34.09
CA VAL A 457 0.44 2.16 -35.43
C VAL A 457 -1.04 1.78 -35.36
N SER A 458 -1.43 0.92 -34.42
CA SER A 458 -2.82 0.51 -34.23
C SER A 458 -3.76 1.67 -33.91
N TYR A 459 -3.33 2.65 -33.11
CA TYR A 459 -4.11 3.88 -32.91
C TYR A 459 -4.17 4.69 -34.20
N ILE A 460 -3.04 4.99 -34.85
CA ILE A 460 -3.01 5.84 -36.05
C ILE A 460 -3.86 5.25 -37.19
N CYS A 461 -3.84 3.94 -37.37
CA CYS A 461 -4.64 3.23 -38.37
C CYS A 461 -6.10 3.02 -37.97
N GLY A 462 -6.57 3.54 -36.83
CA GLY A 462 -7.94 3.41 -36.37
C GLY A 462 -8.36 1.99 -35.95
N LYS A 463 -7.40 1.07 -35.76
CA LYS A 463 -7.64 -0.31 -35.33
C LYS A 463 -7.98 -0.40 -33.84
N THR A 464 -7.47 0.53 -33.03
CA THR A 464 -7.79 0.65 -31.61
C THR A 464 -8.78 1.77 -31.37
N THR A 465 -9.92 1.44 -30.75
CA THR A 465 -11.02 2.39 -30.50
C THR A 465 -11.08 2.89 -29.06
N MET A 466 -10.15 2.45 -28.19
CA MET A 466 -10.16 2.76 -26.77
C MET A 466 -8.75 3.04 -26.26
N HIS A 467 -8.55 4.10 -25.48
CA HIS A 467 -7.29 4.36 -24.78
C HIS A 467 -7.46 4.48 -23.27
N SER A 468 -6.42 4.12 -22.51
CA SER A 468 -6.44 4.21 -21.04
C SER A 468 -6.07 5.63 -20.58
N ALA A 469 -6.91 6.22 -19.74
CA ALA A 469 -6.64 7.51 -19.11
C ALA A 469 -7.26 7.56 -17.71
N ALA A 470 -6.40 7.73 -16.69
CA ALA A 470 -6.80 7.75 -15.28
C ALA A 470 -7.73 6.56 -14.90
N TRP A 471 -7.27 5.35 -15.23
CA TRP A 471 -7.92 4.04 -15.05
C TRP A 471 -9.26 3.82 -15.76
N GLN A 472 -9.60 4.67 -16.74
CA GLN A 472 -10.77 4.45 -17.58
C GLN A 472 -10.34 4.27 -19.02
N PHE A 473 -11.01 3.35 -19.71
CA PHE A 473 -10.93 3.26 -21.15
C PHE A 473 -11.86 4.29 -21.76
N ILE A 474 -11.32 5.12 -22.64
CA ILE A 474 -12.02 6.22 -23.28
C ILE A 474 -12.07 5.93 -24.78
N PRO A 475 -13.23 6.11 -25.43
CA PRO A 475 -13.33 5.94 -26.87
C PRO A 475 -12.44 6.94 -27.60
N VAL A 476 -11.69 6.44 -28.57
CA VAL A 476 -10.93 7.22 -29.54
C VAL A 476 -11.80 7.34 -30.80
N PRO A 477 -12.04 8.55 -31.35
CA PRO A 477 -12.80 8.71 -32.59
C PRO A 477 -12.11 7.99 -33.76
N ILE A 478 -12.90 7.56 -34.74
CA ILE A 478 -12.42 6.92 -35.98
C ILE A 478 -12.81 7.83 -37.16
N PRO A 479 -11.85 8.31 -37.98
CA PRO A 479 -10.41 8.15 -37.80
C PRO A 479 -9.90 8.93 -36.58
N PRO A 480 -8.80 8.50 -35.96
CA PRO A 480 -8.21 9.23 -34.84
C PRO A 480 -7.70 10.57 -35.32
N GLU A 481 -8.12 11.64 -34.65
CA GLU A 481 -7.50 12.94 -34.81
C GLU A 481 -6.16 12.93 -34.07
N ILE A 482 -5.10 12.37 -34.65
CA ILE A 482 -3.72 12.51 -34.14
C ILE A 482 -3.00 13.52 -35.02
N LYS A 483 -2.53 14.63 -34.45
CA LYS A 483 -1.78 15.67 -35.15
C LYS A 483 -0.30 15.36 -35.25
N ASP A 484 0.26 14.76 -34.21
CA ASP A 484 1.69 14.50 -34.13
C ASP A 484 2.03 13.40 -33.11
N VAL A 485 3.23 12.85 -33.24
CA VAL A 485 3.83 11.85 -32.33
C VAL A 485 5.03 12.47 -31.64
N PHE A 486 5.06 12.42 -30.30
CA PHE A 486 6.20 12.81 -29.49
C PHE A 486 6.73 11.60 -28.75
N ALA A 487 8.05 11.40 -28.84
CA ALA A 487 8.72 10.24 -28.27
C ALA A 487 10.04 10.60 -27.58
N TRP A 488 10.27 10.03 -26.41
CA TRP A 488 11.50 10.21 -25.65
C TRP A 488 12.14 8.86 -25.35
N ASN A 489 13.43 8.74 -25.61
CA ASN A 489 14.22 7.59 -25.22
C ASN A 489 14.93 7.88 -23.90
N VAL A 490 14.79 6.99 -22.93
CA VAL A 490 15.45 7.08 -21.62
C VAL A 490 16.52 6.00 -21.54
N HIS A 491 17.78 6.44 -21.66
CA HIS A 491 18.95 5.56 -21.64
C HIS A 491 19.23 5.03 -20.23
N SER A 492 19.94 3.91 -20.11
CA SER A 492 20.26 3.24 -18.84
C SER A 492 21.02 4.11 -17.82
N ASP A 493 21.71 5.15 -18.25
CA ASP A 493 22.36 6.14 -17.38
C ASP A 493 21.42 7.26 -16.87
N GLY A 494 20.15 7.25 -17.31
CA GLY A 494 19.13 8.24 -16.97
C GLY A 494 19.13 9.45 -17.90
N THR A 495 19.97 9.49 -18.94
CA THR A 495 19.89 10.54 -19.95
C THR A 495 18.65 10.38 -20.81
N ILE A 496 18.08 11.51 -21.23
CA ILE A 496 16.83 11.56 -22.00
C ILE A 496 17.15 12.18 -23.36
N GLU A 497 16.69 11.52 -24.41
CA GLU A 497 16.83 11.95 -25.79
C GLU A 497 15.47 12.05 -26.47
N SER A 498 15.26 13.10 -27.26
CA SER A 498 14.02 13.27 -28.04
C SER A 498 14.18 12.57 -29.38
N VAL A 499 13.48 11.45 -29.56
CA VAL A 499 13.56 10.58 -30.75
C VAL A 499 12.31 10.73 -31.64
N HIS A 500 11.78 11.96 -31.73
CA HIS A 500 10.50 12.23 -32.39
C HIS A 500 10.52 11.84 -33.87
N GLU A 501 11.52 12.32 -34.62
CA GLU A 501 11.64 12.09 -36.06
C GLU A 501 11.88 10.63 -36.40
N GLU A 502 12.78 9.98 -35.66
CA GLU A 502 13.08 8.56 -35.82
C GLU A 502 11.82 7.71 -35.62
N ILE A 503 11.09 7.92 -34.52
CA ILE A 503 9.86 7.18 -34.22
C ILE A 503 8.77 7.46 -35.26
N ARG A 504 8.60 8.71 -35.71
CA ARG A 504 7.65 9.05 -36.79
C ARG A 504 7.99 8.33 -38.09
N SER A 505 9.26 8.29 -38.47
CA SER A 505 9.71 7.56 -39.67
C SER A 505 9.45 6.06 -39.56
N GLN A 506 9.76 5.45 -38.41
CA GLN A 506 9.49 4.03 -38.17
C GLN A 506 7.98 3.70 -38.18
N ILE A 507 7.15 4.58 -37.60
CA ILE A 507 5.68 4.47 -37.67
C ILE A 507 5.21 4.52 -39.11
N GLN A 508 5.66 5.51 -39.91
CA GLN A 508 5.28 5.66 -41.31
C GLN A 508 5.63 4.42 -42.13
N GLN A 509 6.84 3.87 -41.95
CA GLN A 509 7.27 2.65 -42.62
C GLN A 509 6.37 1.46 -42.26
N LYS A 510 6.04 1.28 -40.96
CA LYS A 510 5.12 0.22 -40.53
C LYS A 510 3.71 0.40 -41.09
N ILE A 511 3.19 1.62 -41.12
CA ILE A 511 1.88 1.94 -41.69
C ILE A 511 1.83 1.57 -43.18
N GLN A 512 2.87 1.91 -43.95
CA GLN A 512 2.98 1.56 -45.36
C GLN A 512 2.97 0.04 -45.56
N ASN A 513 3.71 -0.70 -44.72
CA ASN A 513 3.76 -2.16 -44.78
C ASN A 513 2.43 -2.82 -44.40
N GLU A 514 1.67 -2.23 -43.47
CA GLU A 514 0.38 -2.76 -43.02
C GLU A 514 -0.82 -2.37 -43.91
N GLY A 515 -0.62 -1.47 -44.87
CA GLY A 515 -1.66 -1.03 -45.80
C GLY A 515 -2.81 -0.26 -45.13
N CYS A 516 -2.53 0.59 -44.15
CA CYS A 516 -3.58 1.34 -43.47
C CYS A 516 -4.24 2.38 -44.42
N GLU A 517 -5.57 2.37 -44.50
CA GLU A 517 -6.36 3.29 -45.35
C GLU A 517 -6.25 4.76 -44.91
N TYR A 518 -5.91 5.03 -43.64
CA TYR A 518 -5.78 6.37 -43.07
C TYR A 518 -4.31 6.66 -42.74
N VAL A 519 -3.67 7.54 -43.50
CA VAL A 519 -2.31 8.04 -43.22
C VAL A 519 -2.42 9.51 -42.81
N ILE A 520 -2.20 9.77 -41.54
CA ILE A 520 -2.05 11.13 -41.04
C ILE A 520 -0.68 11.63 -41.54
N PRO A 521 -0.61 12.72 -42.31
CA PRO A 521 0.67 13.29 -42.71
C PRO A 521 1.35 13.87 -41.48
N LEU A 522 2.28 13.10 -40.89
CA LEU A 522 3.15 13.58 -39.83
C LEU A 522 4.06 14.65 -40.45
N LYS A 523 3.87 15.91 -40.04
CA LYS A 523 4.70 17.00 -40.54
C LYS A 523 6.13 16.84 -40.01
N PRO A 524 7.17 17.00 -40.84
CA PRO A 524 8.49 17.31 -40.33
C PRO A 524 8.41 18.64 -39.56
N LEU A 525 9.06 18.70 -38.39
CA LEU A 525 9.00 19.85 -37.49
C LEU A 525 9.72 21.07 -38.06
#